data_AF-A0A535J932-F1
#
_entry.id   AF-A0A535J932-F1
#
_cell.length_a   1.000
_cell.length_b   1.000
_cell.length_c   1.000
_cell.angle_alpha   90.00
_cell.angle_beta   90.00
_cell.angle_gamma   90.00
#
_symmetry.space_group_name_H-M   'P 1'
#
loop_
_entity.id
_entity.type
_entity.pdbx_description
1 polymer ?
#
loop_
_entity_poly.entity_id
_entity_poly.type
_entity_poly.pdbx_seq_one_letter_code
_entity_poly.pdbx_strand_id
1 'polypeptide(L)'
;DLAFRFTFTPKVVGMQKGDVRVATGSDAARLSASGDTLISGAPVSFGSDANITSAGDFRFFAGVRSDPFFFDLVGFLSFVNGEGFDFTHGDFFADKNVFGIALEVPNSALGSDPNIGVWASCSTRTNGKLTQIDRMGRPAINTVFNHGTDKNLFNSITPNLDRTTVNAEGVTFLESFIETLMALGGYNLTDATTIAKILLPDILTYDYASSAGFLNGRNLTDDVIDIELNLVTKGAVTGDDAHAHTDLLSVFPYMGNPH
;
A
#
# COMPACT_ATOMS: atom_id res chain seq x y z
N ASP A 1 13.15 6.67 12.85
CA ASP A 1 12.63 6.59 11.48
C ASP A 1 13.70 6.11 10.52
N LEU A 2 13.27 5.29 9.57
CA LEU A 2 14.05 4.67 8.50
C LEU A 2 13.25 4.85 7.20
N ALA A 3 13.91 5.23 6.11
CA ALA A 3 13.26 5.34 4.81
C ALA A 3 14.12 4.68 3.72
N PHE A 4 13.52 3.71 3.02
CA PHE A 4 14.06 3.18 1.77
C PHE A 4 13.49 3.98 0.61
N ARG A 5 14.38 4.52 -0.23
CA ARG A 5 14.04 5.43 -1.33
C ARG A 5 14.43 4.79 -2.65
N PHE A 6 13.45 4.66 -3.53
CA PHE A 6 13.60 4.08 -4.86
C PHE A 6 13.60 5.20 -5.89
N THR A 7 14.64 5.27 -6.72
CA THR A 7 14.70 6.23 -7.83
C THR A 7 15.08 5.52 -9.11
N PHE A 8 14.49 5.92 -10.23
CA PHE A 8 14.74 5.29 -11.51
C PHE A 8 15.29 6.30 -12.51
N THR A 9 16.21 5.85 -13.36
CA THR A 9 16.65 6.64 -14.51
C THR A 9 15.50 6.82 -15.51
N PRO A 10 15.59 7.79 -16.43
CA PRO A 10 14.78 7.73 -17.64
C PRO A 10 15.00 6.39 -18.36
N LYS A 11 13.95 5.89 -19.01
CA LYS A 11 14.04 4.69 -19.85
C LYS A 11 14.69 5.07 -21.19
N VAL A 12 15.79 4.41 -21.55
CA VAL A 12 16.56 4.67 -22.77
C VAL A 12 16.76 3.36 -23.51
N VAL A 13 16.27 3.27 -24.76
CA VAL A 13 16.36 2.06 -25.61
C VAL A 13 15.92 0.80 -24.87
N GLY A 14 14.75 0.85 -24.22
CA GLY A 14 14.20 -0.28 -23.48
C GLY A 14 14.82 -0.54 -22.10
N MET A 15 15.97 0.08 -21.79
CA MET A 15 16.67 -0.11 -20.53
C MET A 15 16.31 0.97 -19.52
N GLN A 16 16.19 0.58 -18.25
CA GLN A 16 16.03 1.49 -17.13
C GLN A 16 16.78 0.90 -15.94
N LYS A 17 17.32 1.77 -15.08
CA LYS A 17 18.01 1.35 -13.86
C LYS A 17 17.35 1.98 -12.64
N GLY A 18 17.36 1.25 -11.53
CA GLY A 18 16.91 1.69 -10.22
C GLY A 18 18.06 1.81 -9.23
N ASP A 19 17.99 2.80 -8.35
CA ASP A 19 18.81 2.88 -7.14
C ASP A 19 17.91 2.72 -5.91
N VAL A 20 18.44 2.11 -4.86
CA VAL A 20 17.88 2.06 -3.51
C VAL A 20 18.79 2.85 -2.58
N ARG A 21 18.22 3.83 -1.88
CA ARG A 21 18.92 4.62 -0.86
C ARG A 21 18.24 4.48 0.49
N VAL A 22 19.02 4.60 1.55
CA VAL A 22 18.55 4.55 2.94
C VAL A 22 18.77 5.90 3.59
N ALA A 23 17.76 6.38 4.32
CA ALA A 23 17.88 7.54 5.19
C ALA A 23 17.38 7.20 6.59
N THR A 24 18.00 7.79 7.60
CA THR A 24 17.70 7.53 9.02
C THR A 24 17.41 8.82 9.78
N GLY A 25 16.72 8.69 10.92
CA GLY A 25 16.45 9.82 11.80
C GLY A 25 15.63 10.91 11.10
N SER A 26 15.99 12.18 11.32
CA SER A 26 15.25 13.30 10.72
C SER A 26 15.28 13.33 9.21
N ASP A 27 16.28 12.72 8.57
CA ASP A 27 16.35 12.66 7.11
C ASP A 27 15.35 11.67 6.53
N ALA A 28 14.94 10.63 7.27
CA ALA A 28 13.91 9.69 6.83
C ALA A 28 12.55 10.37 6.64
N ALA A 29 12.20 11.32 7.51
CA ALA A 29 10.93 12.05 7.47
C ALA A 29 10.85 13.11 6.34
N ARG A 30 11.94 13.39 5.62
CA ARG A 30 11.97 14.39 4.55
C ARG A 30 11.47 13.83 3.23
N LEU A 31 10.68 14.61 2.50
CA LEU A 31 10.42 14.35 1.10
C LEU A 31 11.69 14.60 0.28
N SER A 32 12.45 13.53 0.01
CA SER A 32 13.75 13.60 -0.63
C SER A 32 14.05 12.31 -1.40
N ALA A 33 14.93 12.43 -2.40
CA ALA A 33 15.48 11.30 -3.14
C ALA A 33 16.91 10.92 -2.69
N SER A 34 17.47 11.65 -1.71
CA SER A 34 18.84 11.47 -1.21
C SER A 34 18.92 10.40 -0.12
N GLY A 35 20.11 10.04 0.33
CA GLY A 35 20.36 9.04 1.36
C GLY A 35 21.63 8.27 1.03
N ASP A 36 22.03 7.38 1.95
CA ASP A 36 23.16 6.48 1.73
C ASP A 36 22.78 5.44 0.68
N THR A 37 23.66 5.22 -0.30
CA THR A 37 23.41 4.27 -1.38
C THR A 37 23.50 2.85 -0.85
N LEU A 38 22.39 2.11 -0.93
CA LEU A 38 22.33 0.68 -0.61
C LEU A 38 22.56 -0.17 -1.86
N ILE A 39 21.83 0.14 -2.93
CA ILE A 39 21.95 -0.51 -4.24
C ILE A 39 21.96 0.59 -5.29
N SER A 40 22.85 0.48 -6.29
CA SER A 40 22.85 1.41 -7.42
C SER A 40 22.89 0.68 -8.75
N GLY A 41 22.14 1.21 -9.72
CA GLY A 41 22.17 0.76 -11.09
C GLY A 41 21.51 -0.59 -11.34
N ALA A 42 20.60 -1.04 -10.46
CA ALA A 42 19.88 -2.29 -10.59
C ALA A 42 19.02 -2.29 -11.87
N PRO A 43 19.09 -3.31 -12.73
CA PRO A 43 18.32 -3.36 -13.97
C PRO A 43 16.82 -3.52 -13.68
N VAL A 44 16.01 -2.73 -14.38
CA VAL A 44 14.55 -2.92 -14.40
C VAL A 44 14.18 -4.04 -15.37
N SER A 45 13.30 -4.94 -14.93
CA SER A 45 12.84 -6.08 -15.74
C SER A 45 11.56 -5.74 -16.51
N PHE A 46 11.62 -5.72 -17.84
CA PHE A 46 10.46 -5.48 -18.70
C PHE A 46 9.89 -6.77 -19.34
N GLY A 47 10.53 -7.93 -19.10
CA GLY A 47 10.05 -9.24 -19.53
C GLY A 47 9.81 -10.17 -18.34
N SER A 48 9.66 -11.46 -18.61
CA SER A 48 9.45 -12.51 -17.60
C SER A 48 10.60 -12.60 -16.60
N ASP A 49 11.84 -12.55 -17.09
CA ASP A 49 13.02 -12.81 -16.25
C ASP A 49 13.17 -11.78 -15.13
N ALA A 50 13.29 -12.27 -13.89
CA ALA A 50 13.50 -11.45 -12.70
C ALA A 50 14.97 -11.08 -12.54
N ASN A 51 15.34 -9.85 -12.90
CA ASN A 51 16.70 -9.37 -12.63
C ASN A 51 16.77 -8.86 -11.18
N ILE A 52 17.31 -9.70 -10.29
CA ILE A 52 17.44 -9.41 -8.86
C ILE A 52 18.84 -8.86 -8.58
N THR A 53 18.92 -7.72 -7.90
CA THR A 53 20.19 -7.15 -7.43
C THR A 53 20.31 -7.35 -5.93
N SER A 54 21.44 -7.87 -5.46
CA SER A 54 21.69 -8.10 -4.03
C SER A 54 22.78 -7.16 -3.50
N ALA A 55 22.66 -6.75 -2.24
CA ALA A 55 23.68 -6.01 -1.51
C ALA A 55 23.69 -6.47 -0.05
N GLY A 56 24.67 -7.27 0.35
CA GLY A 56 24.62 -7.96 1.65
C GLY A 56 23.38 -8.84 1.75
N ASP A 57 22.62 -8.70 2.83
CA ASP A 57 21.37 -9.43 3.09
C ASP A 57 20.13 -8.78 2.44
N PHE A 58 20.30 -7.73 1.64
CA PHE A 58 19.21 -7.07 0.92
C PHE A 58 19.08 -7.63 -0.49
N ARG A 59 17.84 -7.80 -0.96
CA ARG A 59 17.52 -8.13 -2.37
C ARG A 59 16.53 -7.13 -2.93
N PHE A 60 16.78 -6.65 -4.14
CA PHE A 60 15.95 -5.65 -4.81
C PHE A 60 15.53 -6.12 -6.20
N PHE A 61 14.27 -5.85 -6.53
CA PHE A 61 13.68 -6.05 -7.85
C PHE A 61 12.78 -4.87 -8.20
N ALA A 62 12.80 -4.48 -9.48
CA ALA A 62 11.77 -3.63 -10.05
C ALA A 62 11.46 -4.09 -11.49
N GLY A 63 10.18 -4.16 -11.85
CA GLY A 63 9.79 -4.60 -13.18
C GLY A 63 8.33 -5.02 -13.31
N VAL A 64 7.95 -5.40 -14.53
CA VAL A 64 6.60 -5.87 -14.85
C VAL A 64 6.38 -7.25 -14.24
N ARG A 65 5.26 -7.46 -13.54
CA ARG A 65 4.83 -8.75 -12.97
C ARG A 65 3.31 -8.89 -13.09
N SER A 66 2.78 -10.09 -12.91
CA SER A 66 1.34 -10.22 -12.65
C SER A 66 0.99 -9.42 -11.39
N ASP A 67 -0.17 -8.76 -11.41
CA ASP A 67 -0.64 -7.99 -10.27
C ASP A 67 -1.02 -8.95 -9.14
N PRO A 68 -0.35 -8.95 -7.97
CA PRO A 68 -0.66 -9.89 -6.90
C PRO A 68 -1.91 -9.47 -6.10
N PHE A 69 -2.52 -8.33 -6.41
CA PHE A 69 -3.77 -7.92 -5.79
C PHE A 69 -4.94 -8.67 -6.43
N PHE A 70 -5.96 -8.98 -5.63
CA PHE A 70 -7.18 -9.64 -6.08
C PHE A 70 -8.35 -8.94 -5.40
N PHE A 71 -9.35 -8.58 -6.20
CA PHE A 71 -10.52 -7.85 -5.73
C PHE A 71 -11.60 -7.88 -6.81
N ASP A 72 -12.85 -8.18 -6.43
CA ASP A 72 -14.00 -7.83 -7.26
C ASP A 72 -14.28 -6.31 -7.19
N LEU A 73 -13.44 -5.58 -7.95
CA LEU A 73 -13.55 -4.13 -8.11
C LEU A 73 -14.88 -3.72 -8.75
N VAL A 74 -15.47 -4.56 -9.61
CA VAL A 74 -16.72 -4.23 -10.30
C VAL A 74 -17.87 -4.22 -9.29
N GLY A 75 -17.96 -5.24 -8.44
CA GLY A 75 -18.91 -5.32 -7.35
C GLY A 75 -18.79 -4.18 -6.34
N PHE A 76 -17.55 -3.76 -6.05
CA PHE A 76 -17.33 -2.57 -5.23
C PHE A 76 -17.77 -1.26 -5.92
N LEU A 77 -17.53 -1.12 -7.22
CA LEU A 77 -17.96 0.07 -7.97
C LEU A 77 -19.48 0.17 -8.09
N SER A 78 -20.21 -0.94 -8.17
CA SER A 78 -21.67 -0.94 -8.03
C SER A 78 -22.12 -0.33 -6.70
N PHE A 79 -21.44 -0.67 -5.60
CA PHE A 79 -21.71 -0.06 -4.30
C PHE A 79 -21.41 1.45 -4.31
N VAL A 80 -20.25 1.86 -4.82
CA VAL A 80 -19.87 3.29 -4.93
C VAL A 80 -20.88 4.08 -5.78
N ASN A 81 -21.49 3.45 -6.79
CA ASN A 81 -22.51 4.05 -7.65
C ASN A 81 -23.94 4.00 -7.06
N GLY A 82 -24.11 3.47 -5.85
CA GLY A 82 -25.40 3.41 -5.15
C GLY A 82 -26.28 2.21 -5.51
N GLU A 83 -25.72 1.20 -6.19
CA GLU A 83 -26.43 -0.03 -6.59
C GLU A 83 -26.34 -1.13 -5.51
N GLY A 84 -25.52 -0.92 -4.48
CA GLY A 84 -25.24 -1.89 -3.42
C GLY A 84 -24.04 -2.78 -3.74
N PHE A 85 -23.63 -3.61 -2.78
CA PHE A 85 -22.55 -4.57 -2.98
C PHE A 85 -23.02 -5.72 -3.88
N ASP A 86 -22.26 -6.00 -4.94
CA ASP A 86 -22.52 -7.11 -5.88
C ASP A 86 -21.22 -7.84 -6.24
N PHE A 87 -20.73 -8.63 -5.29
CA PHE A 87 -19.47 -9.37 -5.42
C PHE A 87 -19.66 -10.70 -6.16
N THR A 88 -20.06 -10.61 -7.44
CA THR A 88 -20.33 -11.76 -8.31
C THR A 88 -19.60 -11.70 -9.65
N HIS A 89 -18.68 -10.74 -9.82
CA HIS A 89 -17.98 -10.49 -11.08
C HIS A 89 -16.59 -11.11 -11.12
N GLY A 90 -16.12 -11.64 -9.99
CA GLY A 90 -14.82 -12.27 -9.84
C GLY A 90 -13.67 -11.26 -9.83
N ASP A 91 -12.45 -11.79 -9.76
CA ASP A 91 -11.26 -10.96 -9.63
C ASP A 91 -10.94 -10.15 -10.90
N PHE A 92 -10.97 -8.82 -10.76
CA PHE A 92 -10.64 -7.88 -11.83
C PHE A 92 -9.15 -7.93 -12.23
N PHE A 93 -8.28 -8.35 -11.32
CA PHE A 93 -6.82 -8.27 -11.45
C PHE A 93 -6.18 -9.57 -11.97
N ALA A 94 -6.95 -10.65 -12.11
CA ALA A 94 -6.47 -12.01 -12.42
C ALA A 94 -5.63 -12.17 -13.70
N ASP A 95 -5.78 -11.26 -14.66
CA ASP A 95 -5.07 -11.23 -15.96
C ASP A 95 -4.34 -9.89 -16.17
N LYS A 96 -4.06 -9.15 -15.09
CA LYS A 96 -3.46 -7.82 -15.15
C LYS A 96 -1.99 -7.85 -14.76
N ASN A 97 -1.23 -6.94 -15.37
CA ASN A 97 0.17 -6.74 -15.07
C ASN A 97 0.36 -5.42 -14.32
N VAL A 98 1.23 -5.43 -13.31
CA VAL A 98 1.68 -4.25 -12.58
C VAL A 98 3.17 -4.03 -12.78
N PHE A 99 3.62 -2.79 -12.60
CA PHE A 99 5.05 -2.52 -12.46
C PHE A 99 5.42 -2.55 -10.97
N GLY A 100 5.90 -3.70 -10.50
CA GLY A 100 6.22 -3.96 -9.11
C GLY A 100 7.59 -3.41 -8.69
N ILE A 101 7.70 -2.99 -7.43
CA ILE A 101 8.94 -2.68 -6.74
C ILE A 101 8.97 -3.54 -5.48
N ALA A 102 10.00 -4.36 -5.33
CA ALA A 102 10.18 -5.23 -4.17
C ALA A 102 11.56 -5.03 -3.56
N LEU A 103 11.61 -4.89 -2.23
CA LEU A 103 12.84 -4.85 -1.46
C LEU A 103 12.70 -5.84 -0.29
N GLU A 104 13.60 -6.82 -0.25
CA GLU A 104 13.78 -7.65 0.93
C GLU A 104 14.76 -6.97 1.89
N VAL A 105 14.32 -6.78 3.13
CA VAL A 105 15.05 -6.07 4.18
C VAL A 105 15.27 -7.04 5.35
N PRO A 106 16.51 -7.24 5.82
CA PRO A 106 16.74 -8.06 7.01
C PRO A 106 16.18 -7.37 8.25
N ASN A 107 15.57 -8.13 9.17
CA ASN A 107 15.00 -7.59 10.42
C ASN A 107 16.01 -6.74 11.22
N SER A 108 17.30 -7.10 11.18
CA SER A 108 18.39 -6.35 11.82
C SER A 108 18.53 -4.90 11.33
N ALA A 109 18.05 -4.60 10.12
CA ALA A 109 18.05 -3.25 9.55
C ALA A 109 16.85 -2.40 10.01
N LEU A 110 15.81 -3.01 10.61
CA LEU A 110 14.58 -2.33 11.02
C LEU A 110 14.65 -1.73 12.43
N GLY A 111 15.79 -1.88 13.11
CA GLY A 111 16.01 -1.41 14.48
C GLY A 111 15.91 -2.53 15.50
N SER A 112 15.90 -2.18 16.79
CA SER A 112 15.85 -3.16 17.89
C SER A 112 14.46 -3.41 18.46
N ASP A 113 13.51 -2.50 18.20
CA ASP A 113 12.10 -2.73 18.53
C ASP A 113 11.46 -3.54 17.40
N PRO A 114 10.87 -4.71 17.69
CA PRO A 114 10.22 -5.50 16.68
C PRO A 114 8.95 -4.88 16.11
N ASN A 115 8.30 -3.97 16.85
CA ASN A 115 7.06 -3.33 16.44
C ASN A 115 7.36 -2.09 15.59
N ILE A 116 7.07 -2.19 14.30
CA ILE A 116 7.23 -1.07 13.36
C ILE A 116 5.91 -0.71 12.69
N GLY A 117 5.83 0.54 12.22
CA GLY A 117 4.80 1.01 11.32
C GLY A 117 5.40 1.26 9.94
N VAL A 118 4.75 0.74 8.90
CA VAL A 118 5.18 0.86 7.50
C VAL A 118 4.13 1.65 6.73
N TRP A 119 4.58 2.63 5.96
CA TRP A 119 3.77 3.28 4.94
C TRP A 119 4.69 3.63 3.77
N ALA A 120 4.12 3.72 2.58
CA ALA A 120 4.82 4.09 1.36
C ALA A 120 4.22 5.36 0.78
N SER A 121 5.03 6.12 0.05
CA SER A 121 4.54 7.22 -0.78
C SER A 121 5.22 7.25 -2.14
N CYS A 122 4.44 7.68 -3.12
CA CYS A 122 4.91 7.93 -4.48
C CYS A 122 5.01 9.43 -4.71
N SER A 123 6.08 9.85 -5.37
CA SER A 123 6.34 11.26 -5.65
C SER A 123 6.74 11.47 -7.10
N THR A 124 6.25 12.56 -7.68
CA THR A 124 6.69 13.02 -9.00
C THR A 124 7.73 14.12 -8.82
N ARG A 125 8.66 14.21 -9.78
CA ARG A 125 9.64 15.30 -9.85
C ARG A 125 9.31 16.21 -11.02
N THR A 126 8.94 17.45 -10.72
CA THR A 126 8.63 18.49 -11.72
C THR A 126 9.49 19.71 -11.43
N ASN A 127 10.27 20.18 -12.42
CA ASN A 127 11.17 21.33 -12.30
C ASN A 127 12.12 21.23 -11.08
N GLY A 128 12.64 20.03 -10.81
CA GLY A 128 13.54 19.76 -9.69
C GLY A 128 12.88 19.61 -8.31
N LYS A 129 11.58 19.94 -8.18
CA LYS A 129 10.82 19.78 -6.94
C LYS A 129 10.12 18.42 -6.91
N LEU A 130 10.21 17.74 -5.76
CA LEU A 130 9.41 16.55 -5.48
C LEU A 130 8.04 16.96 -4.93
N THR A 131 7.00 16.29 -5.41
CA THR A 131 5.63 16.41 -4.89
C THR A 131 5.11 15.01 -4.65
N GLN A 132 4.68 14.73 -3.42
CA GLN A 132 3.96 13.49 -3.08
C GLN A 132 2.61 13.51 -3.80
N ILE A 133 2.29 12.42 -4.51
CA ILE A 133 1.06 12.29 -5.29
C ILE A 133 0.17 11.14 -4.79
N ASP A 134 0.74 10.22 -4.02
CA ASP A 134 0.04 9.05 -3.51
C ASP A 134 0.76 8.53 -2.26
N ARG A 135 0.00 7.85 -1.40
CA ARG A 135 0.55 7.10 -0.27
C ARG A 135 -0.39 5.98 0.17
N MET A 136 0.18 4.98 0.83
CA MET A 136 -0.58 3.86 1.39
C MET A 136 0.09 3.34 2.66
N GLY A 137 -0.71 3.05 3.69
CA GLY A 137 -0.35 2.17 4.79
C GLY A 137 -1.03 0.82 4.62
N ARG A 138 -2.25 0.70 5.15
CA ARG A 138 -3.11 -0.48 5.02
C ARG A 138 -3.85 -0.47 3.67
N PRO A 139 -4.21 -1.64 3.14
CA PRO A 139 -5.02 -1.73 1.93
C PRO A 139 -6.35 -0.97 2.06
N ALA A 140 -6.86 -0.53 0.91
CA ALA A 140 -8.16 0.13 0.70
C ALA A 140 -8.54 1.37 1.54
N ILE A 141 -7.73 1.85 2.49
CA ILE A 141 -8.09 2.98 3.37
C ILE A 141 -8.55 4.21 2.58
N ASN A 142 -7.72 4.73 1.67
CA ASN A 142 -8.09 5.91 0.88
C ASN A 142 -9.16 5.61 -0.19
N THR A 143 -9.40 4.33 -0.50
CA THR A 143 -10.40 3.91 -1.50
C THR A 143 -11.81 3.85 -0.90
N VAL A 144 -11.94 3.39 0.34
CA VAL A 144 -13.22 3.22 1.03
C VAL A 144 -13.69 4.51 1.70
N PHE A 145 -12.79 5.23 2.35
CA PHE A 145 -13.19 6.31 3.26
C PHE A 145 -13.16 7.72 2.65
N ASN A 146 -12.50 7.91 1.50
CA ASN A 146 -12.34 9.22 0.89
C ASN A 146 -12.78 9.23 -0.57
N HIS A 147 -13.31 10.36 -1.04
CA HIS A 147 -13.85 10.52 -2.39
C HIS A 147 -13.36 11.82 -3.05
N GLY A 148 -13.40 11.87 -4.38
CA GLY A 148 -13.10 13.10 -5.13
C GLY A 148 -11.77 13.76 -4.76
N THR A 149 -11.81 15.05 -4.42
CA THR A 149 -10.62 15.85 -4.08
C THR A 149 -9.97 15.44 -2.76
N ASP A 150 -10.73 14.83 -1.85
CA ASP A 150 -10.22 14.41 -0.55
C ASP A 150 -9.22 13.26 -0.67
N LYS A 151 -9.36 12.39 -1.68
CA LYS A 151 -8.36 11.36 -1.98
C LYS A 151 -7.00 11.98 -2.25
N ASN A 152 -6.97 13.07 -3.02
CA ASN A 152 -5.75 13.79 -3.35
C ASN A 152 -5.17 14.53 -2.13
N LEU A 153 -6.04 15.11 -1.29
CA LEU A 153 -5.62 15.74 -0.04
C LEU A 153 -5.00 14.70 0.91
N PHE A 154 -5.68 13.58 1.14
CA PHE A 154 -5.20 12.46 1.96
C PHE A 154 -3.86 11.95 1.41
N ASN A 155 -3.74 11.80 0.09
CA ASN A 155 -2.51 11.39 -0.58
C ASN A 155 -1.34 12.38 -0.44
N SER A 156 -1.62 13.65 -0.17
CA SER A 156 -0.59 14.69 -0.07
C SER A 156 0.02 14.88 1.32
N ILE A 157 -0.65 14.35 2.36
CA ILE A 157 -0.23 14.48 3.76
C ILE A 157 0.57 13.26 4.23
N THR A 158 1.26 13.40 5.35
CA THR A 158 1.90 12.29 6.07
C THR A 158 0.92 11.67 7.07
N PRO A 159 1.04 10.37 7.41
CA PRO A 159 0.05 9.69 8.26
C PRO A 159 -0.21 10.34 9.62
N ASN A 160 0.78 11.04 10.20
CA ASN A 160 0.61 11.75 11.47
C ASN A 160 -0.42 12.90 11.42
N LEU A 161 -0.85 13.32 10.23
CA LEU A 161 -1.87 14.36 10.02
C LEU A 161 -3.25 13.76 9.75
N ASP A 162 -3.37 12.44 9.62
CA ASP A 162 -4.62 11.77 9.21
C ASP A 162 -5.79 12.08 10.11
N ARG A 163 -5.58 12.28 11.41
CA ARG A 163 -6.70 12.52 12.33
C ARG A 163 -7.12 13.98 12.41
N THR A 164 -6.30 14.91 11.92
CA THR A 164 -6.44 16.35 12.19
C THR A 164 -6.63 17.18 10.94
N THR A 165 -6.24 16.67 9.77
CA THR A 165 -6.47 17.38 8.50
C THR A 165 -7.96 17.47 8.24
N VAL A 166 -8.41 18.70 7.97
CA VAL A 166 -9.77 19.02 7.57
C VAL A 166 -9.91 18.84 6.06
N ASN A 167 -10.96 18.16 5.63
CA ASN A 167 -11.25 17.80 4.26
C ASN A 167 -12.08 18.88 3.53
N ALA A 168 -12.51 18.61 2.29
CA ALA A 168 -13.26 19.58 1.49
C ALA A 168 -14.64 19.95 2.09
N GLU A 169 -15.25 19.05 2.85
CA GLU A 169 -16.53 19.24 3.53
C GLU A 169 -16.40 19.98 4.87
N GLY A 170 -15.19 20.29 5.32
CA GLY A 170 -14.94 21.06 6.54
C GLY A 170 -14.91 20.22 7.82
N VAL A 171 -14.85 18.89 7.71
CA VAL A 171 -14.65 17.95 8.84
C VAL A 171 -13.25 17.33 8.77
N THR A 172 -12.75 16.80 9.88
CA THR A 172 -11.50 16.04 9.86
C THR A 172 -11.69 14.70 9.17
N PHE A 173 -10.61 14.13 8.60
CA PHE A 173 -10.66 12.74 8.11
C PHE A 173 -11.05 11.74 9.21
N LEU A 174 -10.73 12.00 10.48
CA LEU A 174 -11.21 11.16 11.59
C LEU A 174 -12.74 11.17 11.69
N GLU A 175 -13.36 12.35 11.61
CA GLU A 175 -14.82 12.50 11.61
C GLU A 175 -15.44 11.83 10.39
N SER A 176 -14.87 12.02 9.19
CA SER A 176 -15.31 11.33 7.97
C SER A 176 -15.29 9.80 8.13
N PHE A 177 -14.22 9.23 8.69
CA PHE A 177 -14.13 7.77 8.91
C PHE A 177 -15.20 7.28 9.90
N ILE A 178 -15.48 8.05 10.95
CA ILE A 178 -16.54 7.75 11.92
C ILE A 178 -17.90 7.73 11.21
N GLU A 179 -18.18 8.73 10.40
CA GLU A 179 -19.43 8.83 9.62
C GLU A 179 -19.57 7.65 8.64
N THR A 180 -18.51 7.29 7.91
CA THR A 180 -18.51 6.13 7.02
C THR A 180 -18.81 4.83 7.78
N LEU A 181 -18.15 4.58 8.92
CA LEU A 181 -18.38 3.37 9.71
C LEU A 181 -19.82 3.31 10.25
N MET A 182 -20.35 4.44 10.71
CA MET A 182 -21.75 4.51 11.16
C MET A 182 -22.73 4.26 10.01
N ALA A 183 -22.46 4.83 8.83
CA ALA A 183 -23.33 4.71 7.66
C ALA A 183 -23.29 3.31 7.04
N LEU A 184 -22.12 2.71 6.88
CA LEU A 184 -21.94 1.43 6.20
C LEU A 184 -22.12 0.23 7.13
N GLY A 185 -21.57 0.30 8.34
CA GLY A 185 -21.59 -0.81 9.29
C GLY A 185 -22.69 -0.71 10.34
N GLY A 186 -23.40 0.43 10.44
CA GLY A 186 -24.35 0.64 11.53
C GLY A 186 -23.69 0.58 12.91
N TYR A 187 -22.41 0.97 13.00
CA TYR A 187 -21.74 1.14 14.28
C TYR A 187 -22.38 2.30 15.05
N ASN A 188 -22.40 2.19 16.38
CA ASN A 188 -22.69 3.37 17.20
C ASN A 188 -21.46 4.30 17.21
N LEU A 189 -21.64 5.54 17.63
CA LEU A 189 -20.58 6.55 17.65
C LEU A 189 -19.34 6.11 18.45
N THR A 190 -19.51 5.39 19.56
CA THR A 190 -18.39 4.97 20.42
C THR A 190 -17.53 3.93 19.73
N ASP A 191 -18.17 2.92 19.13
CA ASP A 191 -17.48 1.85 18.42
C ASP A 191 -16.83 2.39 17.14
N ALA A 192 -17.55 3.21 16.36
CA ALA A 192 -17.02 3.86 15.16
C ALA A 192 -15.80 4.74 15.48
N THR A 193 -15.85 5.53 16.56
CA THR A 193 -14.70 6.33 17.02
C THR A 193 -13.51 5.47 17.40
N THR A 194 -13.76 4.33 18.05
CA THR A 194 -12.69 3.40 18.46
C THR A 194 -12.03 2.78 17.24
N ILE A 195 -12.82 2.28 16.28
CA ILE A 195 -12.32 1.68 15.05
C ILE A 195 -11.59 2.72 14.19
N ALA A 196 -12.15 3.91 13.97
CA ALA A 196 -11.51 4.96 13.18
C ALA A 196 -10.14 5.38 13.75
N LYS A 197 -9.99 5.38 15.09
CA LYS A 197 -8.70 5.63 15.75
C LYS A 197 -7.72 4.46 15.63
N ILE A 198 -8.15 3.25 15.33
CA ILE A 198 -7.27 2.12 15.01
C ILE A 198 -6.81 2.22 13.56
N LEU A 199 -7.73 2.58 12.65
CA LEU A 199 -7.45 2.71 11.21
C LEU A 199 -6.54 3.89 10.89
N LEU A 200 -6.68 5.01 11.61
CA LEU A 200 -5.83 6.20 11.47
C LEU A 200 -4.85 6.31 12.64
N PRO A 201 -3.55 6.61 12.44
CA PRO A 201 -2.91 6.89 11.16
C PRO A 201 -2.88 5.67 10.24
N ASP A 202 -2.97 5.91 8.94
CA ASP A 202 -2.87 4.87 7.92
C ASP A 202 -1.43 4.37 7.82
N ILE A 203 -1.13 3.34 8.61
CA ILE A 203 0.17 2.65 8.71
C ILE A 203 -0.07 1.14 8.81
N LEU A 204 0.68 0.35 8.06
CA LEU A 204 0.69 -1.09 8.22
C LEU A 204 1.58 -1.45 9.42
N THR A 205 0.99 -2.01 10.46
CA THR A 205 1.72 -2.47 11.66
C THR A 205 2.38 -3.81 11.39
N TYR A 206 3.64 -3.97 11.77
CA TYR A 206 4.38 -5.21 11.61
C TYR A 206 5.31 -5.43 12.80
N ASP A 207 5.14 -6.57 13.46
CA ASP A 207 6.00 -7.18 14.45
C ASP A 207 6.80 -8.29 13.77
N TYR A 208 8.09 -8.01 13.49
CA TYR A 208 8.95 -8.97 12.80
C TYR A 208 9.42 -10.14 13.68
N ALA A 209 9.07 -10.15 14.98
CA ALA A 209 9.24 -11.30 15.87
C ALA A 209 7.99 -12.19 15.93
N SER A 210 6.88 -11.76 15.31
CA SER A 210 5.62 -12.49 15.23
C SER A 210 5.44 -13.13 13.85
N SER A 211 4.96 -14.37 13.84
CA SER A 211 4.50 -15.05 12.63
C SER A 211 2.99 -14.89 12.40
N ALA A 212 2.35 -13.97 13.12
CA ALA A 212 0.96 -13.62 12.83
C ALA A 212 0.89 -13.10 11.39
N GLY A 213 -0.09 -13.58 10.61
CA GLY A 213 -0.45 -12.98 9.32
C GLY A 213 -1.16 -11.65 9.53
N PHE A 214 -1.78 -11.11 8.48
CA PHE A 214 -2.60 -9.89 8.58
C PHE A 214 -3.54 -9.95 9.81
N LEU A 215 -3.56 -8.96 10.71
CA LEU A 215 -3.09 -7.56 10.62
C LEU A 215 -1.62 -7.29 11.03
N ASN A 216 -0.76 -8.31 11.09
CA ASN A 216 0.68 -8.18 11.32
C ASN A 216 1.44 -8.22 9.99
N GLY A 217 1.65 -7.07 9.36
CA GLY A 217 2.08 -7.00 7.97
C GLY A 217 0.98 -7.50 7.02
N ARG A 218 1.35 -7.81 5.77
CA ARG A 218 0.47 -8.39 4.76
C ARG A 218 1.28 -9.31 3.85
N ASN A 219 0.87 -10.57 3.73
CA ASN A 219 1.33 -11.47 2.67
C ASN A 219 0.56 -11.20 1.37
N LEU A 220 1.16 -11.52 0.23
CA LEU A 220 0.47 -11.39 -1.07
C LEU A 220 -0.80 -12.25 -1.17
N THR A 221 -0.89 -13.33 -0.40
CA THR A 221 -2.04 -14.24 -0.37
C THR A 221 -3.07 -13.90 0.70
N ASP A 222 -2.84 -12.88 1.53
CA ASP A 222 -3.80 -12.50 2.56
C ASP A 222 -5.01 -11.83 1.91
N ASP A 223 -6.20 -12.39 2.17
CA ASP A 223 -7.48 -11.85 1.73
C ASP A 223 -7.91 -10.66 2.59
N VAL A 224 -7.25 -9.53 2.32
CA VAL A 224 -7.44 -8.31 3.09
C VAL A 224 -8.78 -7.66 2.79
N ILE A 225 -9.34 -7.86 1.59
CA ILE A 225 -10.60 -7.25 1.19
C ILE A 225 -11.75 -7.87 1.96
N ASP A 226 -11.80 -9.20 2.11
CA ASP A 226 -12.80 -9.86 2.95
C ASP A 226 -12.80 -9.32 4.39
N ILE A 227 -11.60 -9.15 4.96
CA ILE A 227 -11.43 -8.65 6.34
C ILE A 227 -11.88 -7.19 6.45
N GLU A 228 -11.52 -6.37 5.46
CA GLU A 228 -11.89 -4.94 5.42
C GLU A 228 -13.39 -4.75 5.20
N LEU A 229 -14.00 -5.49 4.26
CA LEU A 229 -15.44 -5.50 4.02
C LEU A 229 -16.20 -5.92 5.27
N ASN A 230 -15.75 -6.98 5.96
CA ASN A 230 -16.33 -7.42 7.22
C ASN A 230 -16.28 -6.30 8.28
N LEU A 231 -15.13 -5.63 8.41
CA LEU A 231 -14.97 -4.53 9.36
C LEU A 231 -15.89 -3.36 9.03
N VAL A 232 -15.85 -2.83 7.80
CA VAL A 232 -16.57 -1.59 7.46
C VAL A 232 -18.09 -1.79 7.37
N THR A 233 -18.54 -3.02 7.10
CA THR A 233 -19.97 -3.36 7.03
C THR A 233 -20.51 -4.06 8.28
N LYS A 234 -19.67 -4.22 9.32
CA LYS A 234 -20.03 -4.93 10.57
C LYS A 234 -20.55 -6.36 10.30
N GLY A 235 -19.88 -7.04 9.38
CA GLY A 235 -20.17 -8.42 8.97
C GLY A 235 -21.36 -8.60 8.04
N ALA A 236 -21.95 -7.52 7.51
CA ALA A 236 -23.01 -7.65 6.49
C ALA A 236 -22.47 -8.17 5.15
N VAL A 237 -21.23 -7.82 4.82
CA VAL A 237 -20.46 -8.39 3.72
C VAL A 237 -19.30 -9.16 4.32
N THR A 238 -19.15 -10.42 3.91
CA THR A 238 -18.12 -11.31 4.46
C THR A 238 -17.05 -11.70 3.46
N GLY A 239 -17.26 -11.41 2.18
CA GLY A 239 -16.21 -11.47 1.18
C GLY A 239 -16.62 -10.94 -0.19
N ASP A 240 -15.66 -10.97 -1.11
CA ASP A 240 -15.77 -10.38 -2.46
C ASP A 240 -15.72 -11.40 -3.62
N ASP A 241 -15.70 -12.70 -3.32
CA ASP A 241 -15.58 -13.80 -4.30
C ASP A 241 -14.30 -13.72 -5.19
N ALA A 242 -13.29 -12.96 -4.74
CA ALA A 242 -11.94 -12.98 -5.27
C ALA A 242 -11.00 -13.76 -4.34
N HIS A 243 -9.98 -14.40 -4.90
CA HIS A 243 -9.06 -15.23 -4.14
C HIS A 243 -7.62 -15.02 -4.58
N ALA A 244 -6.69 -15.35 -3.69
CA ALA A 244 -5.27 -15.30 -3.96
C ALA A 244 -4.90 -16.03 -5.26
N HIS A 245 -4.06 -15.37 -6.06
CA HIS A 245 -3.65 -15.91 -7.35
C HIS A 245 -2.76 -17.15 -7.20
N THR A 246 -2.80 -18.01 -8.21
CA THR A 246 -2.08 -19.30 -8.23
C THR A 246 -0.73 -19.25 -8.93
N ASP A 247 -0.37 -18.10 -9.52
CA ASP A 247 0.86 -17.88 -10.28
C ASP A 247 1.99 -17.22 -9.46
N LEU A 248 1.71 -16.89 -8.20
CA LEU A 248 2.72 -16.34 -7.27
C LEU A 248 3.90 -17.31 -7.08
N LEU A 249 5.08 -16.74 -6.86
CA LEU A 249 6.33 -17.49 -6.74
C LEU A 249 6.71 -17.70 -5.28
N SER A 250 7.31 -18.85 -4.96
CA SER A 250 7.90 -19.13 -3.64
C SER A 250 9.27 -18.47 -3.43
N VAL A 251 9.77 -17.77 -4.45
CA VAL A 251 11.07 -17.10 -4.45
C VAL A 251 10.89 -15.63 -4.77
N PHE A 252 11.75 -14.78 -4.17
CA PHE A 252 11.77 -13.34 -4.44
C PHE A 252 11.80 -13.06 -5.96
N PRO A 253 10.98 -12.14 -6.49
CA PRO A 253 10.18 -11.12 -5.79
C PRO A 253 8.76 -11.56 -5.39
N TYR A 254 8.49 -12.87 -5.37
CA TYR A 254 7.23 -13.52 -4.95
C TYR A 254 6.01 -13.26 -5.86
N MET A 255 6.04 -12.23 -6.70
CA MET A 255 5.04 -11.99 -7.76
C MET A 255 5.24 -12.90 -8.98
N GLY A 256 4.16 -13.28 -9.65
CA GLY A 256 4.16 -14.16 -10.81
C GLY A 256 4.73 -13.54 -12.08
N ASN A 257 4.89 -14.37 -13.12
CA ASN A 257 5.33 -13.90 -14.43
C ASN A 257 4.25 -13.01 -15.07
N PRO A 258 4.64 -12.00 -15.88
CA PRO A 258 3.65 -11.21 -16.62
C PRO A 258 2.78 -12.08 -17.55
N HIS A 259 1.51 -11.72 -17.69
CA HIS A 259 0.57 -12.27 -18.69
C HIS A 259 0.92 -11.83 -20.12
#